data_AF-A0A1F6RQT6-F1
#
_entry.id   AF-A0A1F6RQT6-F1
#
_cell.length_a   1.000
_cell.length_b   1.000
_cell.length_c   1.000
_cell.angle_alpha   90.00
_cell.angle_beta   90.00
_cell.angle_gamma   90.00
#
_symmetry.space_group_name_H-M   'P 1'
#
loop_
_entity.id
_entity.type
_entity.pdbx_description
1 polymer ?
#
loop_
_entity_poly.entity_id
_entity_poly.type
_entity_poly.pdbx_seq_one_letter_code
_entity_poly.pdbx_strand_id
1 'polypeptide(L)'
;MDRILSSPVIFNKNLIKKTVLDQNSSQPSTNFTGLSSSMESKAFNKQETIVKLRESYPNSLGVTGNLPADWIKEIPKDKREEEIKKLYKAFDEITEIFRSGRPRERDQWSDQQVLKIRPSEESLQKASNILINTFKNAGIKIEEDIKIEKLGAGKLGYAFKFNVNDDKYVFKVYHDIDSNLGLVKYGHGNPLENNKALFIKRNTHGKNQYAPYYFGNVKSGYMIEKYIDKDNVLLGNVKSGPDAEKYIDKNDIPPRISPLDDIGLDAGNDLHDANVSIGGIIFDYGGIKVLNRNLADNKDRKFHLNREKKLDEKRAIENFIEKVKNPNIDKGTKIIMMPQIRNLPEQYKFKAFKELSKDPDKDVRSSLVWYIQNLPTEYKFRAFKMMTNDPDKSVRDALPKQICHLPEEKQLEAHRIIDESNKKHSIFRIF
;
A
#
# COMPACT_ATOMS: atom_id res chain seq x y z
N MET A 1 23.08 -46.07 -15.00
CA MET A 1 23.95 -45.05 -14.37
C MET A 1 23.73 -43.80 -15.19
N ASP A 2 22.70 -43.06 -14.79
CA ASP A 2 21.89 -42.30 -15.72
C ASP A 2 22.27 -40.82 -15.70
N ARG A 3 22.45 -40.28 -16.90
CA ARG A 3 22.59 -38.86 -17.19
C ARG A 3 21.23 -38.20 -17.02
N ILE A 4 21.08 -37.35 -16.00
CA ILE A 4 19.91 -36.47 -15.87
C ILE A 4 20.15 -35.24 -16.74
N LEU A 5 19.33 -35.14 -17.78
CA LEU A 5 19.20 -34.02 -18.70
C LEU A 5 18.69 -32.77 -17.96
N SER A 6 19.35 -31.65 -18.18
CA SER A 6 18.86 -30.32 -17.83
C SER A 6 17.63 -29.98 -18.68
N SER A 7 16.44 -30.07 -18.10
CA SER A 7 15.22 -29.55 -18.71
C SER A 7 15.21 -28.01 -18.65
N PRO A 8 14.96 -27.31 -19.76
CA PRO A 8 14.72 -25.88 -19.73
C PRO A 8 13.36 -25.63 -19.07
N VAL A 9 13.33 -24.73 -18.08
CA VAL A 9 12.10 -24.23 -17.47
C VAL A 9 11.32 -23.48 -18.55
N ILE A 10 10.34 -24.16 -19.15
CA ILE A 10 9.39 -23.56 -20.08
C ILE A 10 8.49 -22.64 -19.28
N PHE A 11 8.74 -21.33 -19.34
CA PHE A 11 7.80 -20.32 -18.90
C PHE A 11 6.50 -20.49 -19.69
N ASN A 12 5.45 -20.97 -19.01
CA ASN A 12 4.14 -21.17 -19.60
C ASN A 12 3.48 -19.80 -19.85
N LYS A 13 3.73 -19.22 -21.03
CA LYS A 13 3.22 -17.91 -21.49
C LYS A 13 1.69 -17.81 -21.51
N ASN A 14 0.95 -18.90 -21.32
CA ASN A 14 -0.51 -18.93 -21.40
C ASN A 14 -1.23 -18.63 -20.07
N LEU A 15 -0.54 -18.62 -18.92
CA LEU A 15 -1.17 -18.32 -17.62
C LEU A 15 -1.22 -16.81 -17.27
N ILE A 16 -0.48 -15.96 -17.98
CA ILE A 16 -0.46 -14.50 -17.74
C ILE A 16 -1.68 -13.79 -18.37
N LYS A 17 -2.48 -14.49 -19.20
CA LYS A 17 -3.60 -13.87 -19.94
C LYS A 17 -4.86 -13.55 -19.12
N LYS A 18 -4.96 -13.95 -17.85
CA LYS A 18 -6.17 -13.67 -17.02
C LYS A 18 -5.97 -12.73 -15.83
N THR A 19 -4.75 -12.26 -15.60
CA THR A 19 -4.43 -11.26 -14.55
C THR A 19 -3.87 -9.97 -15.14
N VAL A 20 -4.22 -9.67 -16.39
CA VAL A 20 -4.17 -8.30 -16.90
C VAL A 20 -5.39 -7.60 -16.31
N LEU A 21 -5.24 -7.13 -15.07
CA LEU A 21 -6.16 -6.15 -14.51
C LEU A 21 -6.28 -5.00 -15.51
N ASP A 22 -7.52 -4.68 -15.81
CA ASP A 22 -8.10 -3.75 -16.77
C ASP A 22 -7.55 -2.30 -16.58
N GLN A 23 -6.25 -2.09 -16.82
CA GLN A 23 -5.53 -0.83 -16.55
C GLN A 23 -5.46 0.13 -17.76
N ASN A 24 -6.11 -0.18 -18.88
CA ASN A 24 -6.15 0.67 -20.07
C ASN A 24 -7.54 0.80 -20.71
N SER A 25 -8.60 0.82 -19.90
CA SER A 25 -9.88 1.37 -20.34
C SER A 25 -10.17 2.64 -19.55
N SER A 26 -10.55 3.69 -20.26
CA SER A 26 -11.17 4.88 -19.68
C SER A 26 -12.39 4.44 -18.88
N GLN A 27 -12.18 4.17 -17.58
CA GLN A 27 -13.23 3.78 -16.65
C GLN A 27 -14.35 4.81 -16.77
N PRO A 28 -15.60 4.41 -17.04
CA PRO A 28 -16.73 5.33 -17.07
C PRO A 28 -16.93 5.90 -15.65
N SER A 29 -16.25 7.00 -15.35
CA SER A 29 -16.32 7.65 -14.04
C SER A 29 -17.49 8.62 -13.99
N THR A 30 -18.53 8.30 -13.23
CA THR A 30 -19.47 9.33 -12.74
C THR A 30 -18.78 10.04 -11.59
N ASN A 31 -18.01 11.07 -11.95
CA ASN A 31 -17.08 11.75 -11.07
C ASN A 31 -17.82 12.56 -9.98
N PHE A 32 -18.01 11.98 -8.79
CA PHE A 32 -18.40 12.69 -7.57
C PHE A 32 -17.18 13.36 -6.90
N THR A 33 -16.34 14.00 -7.72
CA THR A 33 -14.87 13.89 -7.66
C THR A 33 -14.12 14.72 -6.64
N GLY A 34 -14.70 15.79 -6.13
CA GLY A 34 -13.92 16.77 -5.38
C GLY A 34 -13.20 16.15 -4.18
N LEU A 35 -13.95 15.42 -3.36
CA LEU A 35 -13.43 14.79 -2.15
C LEU A 35 -12.49 13.61 -2.46
N SER A 36 -12.88 12.70 -3.35
CA SER A 36 -12.03 11.58 -3.80
C SER A 36 -10.67 12.05 -4.31
N SER A 37 -10.66 13.05 -5.20
CA SER A 37 -9.42 13.55 -5.80
C SER A 37 -8.48 14.14 -4.74
N SER A 38 -9.03 14.90 -3.79
CA SER A 38 -8.26 15.45 -2.67
C SER A 38 -7.69 14.36 -1.78
N MET A 39 -8.47 13.31 -1.48
CA MET A 39 -8.03 12.18 -0.66
C MET A 39 -7.06 11.24 -1.39
N GLU A 40 -7.15 11.09 -2.71
CA GLU A 40 -6.17 10.36 -3.54
C GLU A 40 -4.82 11.07 -3.59
N SER A 41 -4.85 12.41 -3.58
CA SER A 41 -3.67 13.23 -3.77
C SER A 41 -2.76 13.27 -2.54
N LYS A 42 -3.30 12.98 -1.34
CA LYS A 42 -2.62 13.19 -0.08
C LYS A 42 -2.97 12.14 0.96
N ALA A 43 -1.94 11.61 1.63
CA ALA A 43 -2.12 10.79 2.81
C ALA A 43 -2.17 11.69 4.06
N PHE A 44 -3.27 11.64 4.79
CA PHE A 44 -3.47 12.40 6.02
C PHE A 44 -3.08 11.58 7.26
N ASN A 45 -2.67 12.26 8.33
CA ASN A 45 -2.31 11.64 9.62
C ASN A 45 -3.31 11.94 10.74
N LYS A 46 -4.27 12.83 10.47
CA LYS A 46 -5.16 13.42 11.46
C LYS A 46 -6.59 13.35 10.94
N GLN A 47 -7.49 12.76 11.71
CA GLN A 47 -8.90 12.61 11.32
C GLN A 47 -9.55 13.99 11.12
N GLU A 48 -9.21 14.97 11.98
CA GLU A 48 -9.69 16.35 11.92
C GLU A 48 -9.42 17.00 10.56
N THR A 49 -8.30 16.64 9.94
CA THR A 49 -7.93 17.23 8.65
C THR A 49 -8.85 16.74 7.55
N ILE A 50 -9.27 15.48 7.60
CA ILE A 50 -10.21 14.92 6.62
C ILE A 50 -11.63 15.41 6.91
N VAL A 51 -12.02 15.56 8.18
CA VAL A 51 -13.32 16.16 8.56
C VAL A 51 -13.43 17.60 8.03
N LYS A 52 -12.40 18.44 8.24
CA LYS A 52 -12.35 19.80 7.67
C LYS A 52 -12.31 19.79 6.15
N LEU A 53 -11.59 18.85 5.54
CA LEU A 53 -11.60 18.69 4.08
C LEU A 53 -13.01 18.38 3.59
N ARG A 54 -13.75 17.49 4.26
CA ARG A 54 -15.15 17.17 3.92
C ARG A 54 -16.06 18.39 3.96
N GLU A 55 -15.88 19.28 4.94
CA GLU A 55 -16.64 20.54 5.05
C GLU A 55 -16.45 21.45 3.83
N SER A 56 -15.29 21.38 3.15
CA SER A 56 -15.05 22.10 1.89
C SER A 56 -15.79 21.51 0.68
N TYR A 57 -16.46 20.35 0.84
CA TYR A 57 -17.29 19.70 -0.16
C TYR A 57 -18.72 19.42 0.37
N PRO A 58 -19.51 20.46 0.72
CA PRO A 58 -20.80 20.30 1.39
C PRO A 58 -21.85 19.54 0.55
N ASN A 59 -21.70 19.55 -0.78
CA ASN A 59 -22.57 18.84 -1.71
C ASN A 59 -22.10 17.41 -2.03
N SER A 60 -20.98 16.97 -1.43
CA SER A 60 -20.49 15.60 -1.59
C SER A 60 -21.36 14.64 -0.79
N LEU A 61 -21.59 13.43 -1.34
CA LEU A 61 -22.19 12.32 -0.60
C LEU A 61 -21.27 11.78 0.52
N GLY A 62 -20.03 12.28 0.62
CA GLY A 62 -19.00 11.72 1.51
C GLY A 62 -18.36 10.46 0.94
N VAL A 63 -18.75 10.05 -0.26
CA VAL A 63 -18.20 8.87 -0.94
C VAL A 63 -16.82 9.17 -1.49
N THR A 64 -15.93 8.20 -1.32
CA THR A 64 -14.55 8.18 -1.78
C THR A 64 -14.31 6.94 -2.61
N GLY A 65 -13.53 7.03 -3.69
CA GLY A 65 -13.35 5.93 -4.65
C GLY A 65 -14.50 5.78 -5.64
N ASN A 66 -14.64 4.59 -6.24
CA ASN A 66 -15.66 4.26 -7.24
C ASN A 66 -16.17 2.83 -7.07
N LEU A 67 -17.42 2.57 -7.48
CA LEU A 67 -17.93 1.20 -7.62
C LEU A 67 -16.98 0.35 -8.50
N PRO A 68 -16.97 -0.99 -8.30
CA PRO A 68 -16.33 -1.92 -9.23
C PRO A 68 -16.72 -1.63 -10.69
N ALA A 69 -15.73 -1.69 -11.59
CA ALA A 69 -15.89 -1.35 -13.00
C ALA A 69 -17.00 -2.16 -13.67
N ASP A 70 -17.09 -3.45 -13.34
CA ASP A 70 -18.04 -4.36 -13.96
C ASP A 70 -19.47 -4.07 -13.51
N TRP A 71 -19.67 -3.62 -12.27
CA TRP A 71 -20.99 -3.12 -11.82
C TRP A 71 -21.39 -1.89 -12.64
N ILE A 72 -20.48 -0.93 -12.85
CA ILE A 72 -20.78 0.30 -13.60
C ILE A 72 -21.10 0.01 -15.07
N LYS A 73 -20.40 -0.95 -15.68
CA LYS A 73 -20.60 -1.36 -17.09
C LYS A 73 -22.01 -1.90 -17.33
N GLU A 74 -22.60 -2.56 -16.34
CA GLU A 74 -23.96 -3.14 -16.42
C GLU A 74 -25.07 -2.10 -16.26
N ILE A 75 -24.80 -1.00 -15.54
CA ILE A 75 -25.79 0.06 -15.36
C ILE A 75 -26.01 0.83 -16.70
N PRO A 76 -27.27 0.99 -17.16
CA PRO A 76 -27.62 1.76 -18.36
C PRO A 76 -27.02 3.16 -18.34
N LYS A 77 -26.41 3.58 -19.48
CA LYS A 77 -25.66 4.85 -19.56
C LYS A 77 -26.48 6.07 -19.20
N ASP A 78 -27.76 6.09 -19.59
CA ASP A 78 -28.73 7.17 -19.37
C ASP A 78 -29.17 7.31 -17.92
N LYS A 79 -29.12 6.24 -17.12
CA LYS A 79 -29.51 6.23 -15.69
C LYS A 79 -28.33 6.12 -14.74
N ARG A 80 -27.11 5.98 -15.27
CA ARG A 80 -25.93 5.58 -14.51
C ARG A 80 -25.65 6.46 -13.29
N GLU A 81 -25.70 7.77 -13.43
CA GLU A 81 -25.42 8.66 -12.31
C GLU A 81 -26.44 8.49 -11.18
N GLU A 82 -27.73 8.40 -11.51
CA GLU A 82 -28.80 8.24 -10.54
C GLU A 82 -28.72 6.90 -9.81
N GLU A 83 -28.54 5.80 -10.55
CA GLU A 83 -28.46 4.46 -9.97
C GLU A 83 -27.20 4.26 -9.11
N ILE A 84 -26.06 4.86 -9.50
CA ILE A 84 -24.86 4.85 -8.65
C ILE A 84 -25.11 5.60 -7.33
N LYS A 85 -25.82 6.74 -7.35
CA LYS A 85 -26.19 7.45 -6.11
C LYS A 85 -27.11 6.60 -5.23
N LYS A 86 -28.06 5.86 -5.83
CA LYS A 86 -28.95 4.93 -5.10
C LYS A 86 -28.15 3.79 -4.47
N LEU A 87 -27.19 3.21 -5.20
CA LEU A 87 -26.28 2.19 -4.66
C LEU A 87 -25.51 2.71 -3.44
N TYR A 88 -24.90 3.89 -3.51
CA TYR A 88 -24.19 4.46 -2.35
C TYR A 88 -25.12 4.69 -1.15
N LYS A 89 -26.35 5.19 -1.38
CA LYS A 89 -27.35 5.36 -0.31
C LYS A 89 -27.78 4.02 0.31
N ALA A 90 -27.88 2.95 -0.49
CA ALA A 90 -28.17 1.62 0.04
C ALA A 90 -27.07 1.13 0.98
N PHE A 91 -25.78 1.34 0.63
CA PHE A 91 -24.68 1.04 1.55
C PHE A 91 -24.69 1.92 2.81
N ASP A 92 -25.10 3.20 2.70
CA ASP A 92 -25.31 4.06 3.86
C ASP A 92 -26.41 3.49 4.79
N GLU A 93 -27.57 3.11 4.24
CA GLU A 93 -28.68 2.52 5.00
C GLU A 93 -28.29 1.21 5.68
N ILE A 94 -27.62 0.30 4.95
CA ILE A 94 -27.14 -0.96 5.51
C ILE A 94 -26.17 -0.72 6.67
N THR A 95 -25.30 0.29 6.52
CA THR A 95 -24.35 0.66 7.57
C THR A 95 -25.06 1.10 8.85
N GLU A 96 -26.13 1.89 8.75
CA GLU A 96 -26.97 2.26 9.90
C GLU A 96 -27.72 1.05 10.50
N ILE A 97 -28.20 0.12 9.67
CA ILE A 97 -28.79 -1.13 10.14
C ILE A 97 -27.78 -1.92 10.96
N PHE A 98 -26.52 -2.01 10.53
CA PHE A 98 -25.49 -2.73 11.27
C PHE A 98 -25.09 -2.03 12.57
N ARG A 99 -25.09 -0.68 12.61
CA ARG A 99 -24.84 0.10 13.83
C ARG A 99 -26.01 0.20 14.79
N SER A 100 -27.24 -0.10 14.38
CA SER A 100 -28.38 -0.13 15.30
C SER A 100 -28.52 -1.47 16.05
N GLY A 101 -27.58 -2.40 15.82
CA GLY A 101 -27.54 -3.70 16.48
C GLY A 101 -27.39 -3.64 18.01
N ARG A 102 -27.39 -4.82 18.64
CA ARG A 102 -27.28 -4.90 20.10
C ARG A 102 -25.87 -4.55 20.56
N PRO A 103 -25.69 -3.62 21.53
CA PRO A 103 -24.38 -3.36 22.11
C PRO A 103 -23.88 -4.59 22.88
N ARG A 104 -22.59 -4.88 22.78
CA ARG A 104 -21.92 -5.87 23.63
C ARG A 104 -21.48 -5.21 24.94
N GLU A 105 -21.38 -6.00 26.00
CA GLU A 105 -20.69 -5.59 27.23
C GLU A 105 -19.29 -5.04 26.93
N ARG A 106 -18.88 -4.07 27.75
CA ARG A 106 -17.64 -3.32 27.61
C ARG A 106 -16.44 -4.26 27.48
N ASP A 107 -15.61 -4.02 26.48
CA ASP A 107 -14.34 -4.72 26.36
C ASP A 107 -13.38 -4.15 27.42
N GLN A 108 -12.98 -4.97 28.39
CA GLN A 108 -12.13 -4.56 29.52
C GLN A 108 -10.67 -4.33 29.11
N TRP A 109 -10.30 -4.70 27.88
CA TRP A 109 -8.92 -4.73 27.38
C TRP A 109 -8.43 -3.42 26.75
N SER A 110 -9.21 -2.34 26.84
CA SER A 110 -8.72 -1.03 26.42
C SER A 110 -9.11 0.05 27.41
N ASP A 111 -8.20 1.01 27.62
CA ASP A 111 -8.45 2.29 28.29
C ASP A 111 -9.54 3.16 27.61
N GLN A 112 -10.34 2.58 26.71
CA GLN A 112 -11.25 3.24 25.79
C GLN A 112 -12.60 2.50 25.74
N GLN A 113 -13.69 3.25 25.98
CA GLN A 113 -15.04 2.72 26.14
C GLN A 113 -15.80 2.74 24.80
N VAL A 114 -15.52 1.82 23.86
CA VAL A 114 -16.29 1.70 22.62
C VAL A 114 -17.26 0.52 22.72
N LEU A 115 -18.56 0.78 22.60
CA LEU A 115 -19.57 -0.27 22.51
C LEU A 115 -19.47 -0.94 21.14
N LYS A 116 -19.13 -2.23 21.13
CA LYS A 116 -19.14 -3.05 19.91
C LYS A 116 -20.58 -3.42 19.59
N ILE A 117 -21.05 -3.09 18.40
CA ILE A 117 -22.45 -3.28 18.00
C ILE A 117 -22.64 -4.53 17.16
N ARG A 118 -23.41 -5.52 17.61
CA ARG A 118 -23.63 -6.75 16.84
C ARG A 118 -24.93 -6.68 16.03
N PRO A 119 -24.87 -6.73 14.69
CA PRO A 119 -26.07 -6.93 13.87
C PRO A 119 -26.70 -8.28 14.19
N SER A 120 -28.03 -8.33 14.23
CA SER A 120 -28.78 -9.59 14.33
C SER A 120 -28.82 -10.29 12.96
N GLU A 121 -29.25 -11.56 12.95
CA GLU A 121 -29.49 -12.26 11.69
C GLU A 121 -30.57 -11.57 10.85
N GLU A 122 -31.58 -11.00 11.50
CA GLU A 122 -32.61 -10.17 10.86
C GLU A 122 -32.00 -8.91 10.22
N SER A 123 -31.06 -8.23 10.90
CA SER A 123 -30.32 -7.10 10.32
C SER A 123 -29.53 -7.52 9.08
N LEU A 124 -28.86 -8.70 9.11
CA LEU A 124 -28.11 -9.23 7.97
C LEU A 124 -29.04 -9.57 6.80
N GLN A 125 -30.19 -10.19 7.07
CA GLN A 125 -31.19 -10.50 6.04
C GLN A 125 -31.79 -9.23 5.44
N LYS A 126 -32.16 -8.25 6.27
CA LYS A 126 -32.69 -6.95 5.82
C LYS A 126 -31.67 -6.24 4.93
N ALA A 127 -30.42 -6.21 5.35
CA ALA A 127 -29.33 -5.61 4.57
C ALA A 127 -29.11 -6.33 3.23
N SER A 128 -29.16 -7.67 3.23
CA SER A 128 -29.07 -8.48 2.01
C SER A 128 -30.21 -8.14 1.04
N ASN A 129 -31.45 -8.04 1.52
CA ASN A 129 -32.61 -7.68 0.71
C ASN A 129 -32.50 -6.27 0.10
N ILE A 130 -32.02 -5.29 0.87
CA ILE A 130 -31.77 -3.92 0.38
C ILE A 130 -30.77 -3.96 -0.78
N LEU A 131 -29.68 -4.72 -0.62
CA LEU A 131 -28.63 -4.81 -1.63
C LEU A 131 -29.13 -5.50 -2.91
N ILE A 132 -29.82 -6.63 -2.79
CA ILE A 132 -30.45 -7.36 -3.91
C ILE A 132 -31.38 -6.44 -4.71
N ASN A 133 -32.31 -5.77 -4.02
CA ASN A 133 -33.29 -4.90 -4.67
C ASN A 133 -32.60 -3.73 -5.39
N THR A 134 -31.60 -3.14 -4.75
CA THR A 134 -30.87 -1.99 -5.33
C THR A 134 -30.06 -2.41 -6.56
N PHE A 135 -29.41 -3.57 -6.54
CA PHE A 135 -28.66 -4.10 -7.68
C PHE A 135 -29.58 -4.43 -8.85
N LYS A 136 -30.69 -5.12 -8.59
CA LYS A 136 -31.71 -5.44 -9.62
C LYS A 136 -32.29 -4.17 -10.25
N ASN A 137 -32.62 -3.17 -9.45
CA ASN A 137 -33.15 -1.88 -9.94
C ASN A 137 -32.13 -1.10 -10.78
N ALA A 138 -30.84 -1.19 -10.43
CA ALA A 138 -29.75 -0.58 -11.18
C ALA A 138 -29.43 -1.31 -12.50
N GLY A 139 -30.01 -2.49 -12.74
CA GLY A 139 -29.75 -3.33 -13.91
C GLY A 139 -28.49 -4.20 -13.80
N ILE A 140 -27.93 -4.34 -12.59
CA ILE A 140 -26.79 -5.22 -12.33
C ILE A 140 -27.31 -6.65 -12.24
N LYS A 141 -26.74 -7.54 -13.05
CA LYS A 141 -27.02 -8.97 -13.06
C LYS A 141 -26.38 -9.62 -11.85
N ILE A 142 -27.20 -10.38 -11.12
CA ILE A 142 -26.79 -11.17 -9.97
C ILE A 142 -27.29 -12.60 -10.16
N GLU A 143 -26.37 -13.57 -10.16
CA GLU A 143 -26.68 -14.98 -10.41
C GLU A 143 -27.29 -15.69 -9.18
N GLU A 144 -26.87 -15.27 -7.98
CA GLU A 144 -27.35 -15.80 -6.70
C GLU A 144 -27.97 -14.68 -5.84
N ASP A 145 -28.85 -15.05 -4.91
CA ASP A 145 -29.32 -14.12 -3.89
C ASP A 145 -28.11 -13.64 -3.07
N ILE A 146 -27.80 -12.34 -3.14
CA ILE A 146 -26.69 -11.75 -2.40
C ILE A 146 -26.92 -11.98 -0.91
N LYS A 147 -26.03 -12.74 -0.28
CA LYS A 147 -26.03 -12.97 1.17
C LYS A 147 -24.88 -12.21 1.83
N ILE A 148 -25.22 -11.33 2.78
CA ILE A 148 -24.22 -10.65 3.61
C ILE A 148 -23.92 -11.51 4.84
N GLU A 149 -22.67 -11.93 4.97
CA GLU A 149 -22.19 -12.80 6.04
C GLU A 149 -21.19 -12.08 6.93
N LYS A 150 -21.27 -12.25 8.24
CA LYS A 150 -20.28 -11.68 9.16
C LYS A 150 -18.96 -12.43 9.07
N LEU A 151 -17.86 -11.72 8.82
CA LEU A 151 -16.50 -12.27 8.87
C LEU A 151 -15.88 -12.15 10.26
N GLY A 152 -16.00 -10.98 10.88
CA GLY A 152 -15.27 -10.69 12.10
C GLY A 152 -15.52 -9.29 12.65
N ALA A 153 -14.89 -9.00 13.78
CA ALA A 153 -15.00 -7.71 14.45
C ALA A 153 -13.64 -7.31 15.00
N GLY A 154 -13.21 -6.09 14.66
CA GLY A 154 -12.04 -5.46 15.25
C GLY A 154 -12.43 -4.47 16.35
N LYS A 155 -11.42 -3.74 16.84
CA LYS A 155 -11.61 -2.66 17.82
C LYS A 155 -12.48 -1.53 17.27
N LEU A 156 -12.36 -1.23 15.98
CA LEU A 156 -12.95 -0.02 15.37
C LEU A 156 -14.05 -0.29 14.35
N GLY A 157 -14.33 -1.55 14.02
CA GLY A 157 -15.36 -1.88 13.06
C GLY A 157 -15.65 -3.38 12.94
N TYR A 158 -16.64 -3.70 12.11
CA TYR A 158 -16.97 -5.05 11.66
C TYR A 158 -16.58 -5.23 10.21
N ALA A 159 -16.27 -6.46 9.84
CA ALA A 159 -16.12 -6.89 8.45
C ALA A 159 -17.23 -7.88 8.11
N PHE A 160 -17.89 -7.65 6.99
CA PHE A 160 -18.88 -8.53 6.38
C PHE A 160 -18.39 -8.94 5.00
N LYS A 161 -18.80 -10.13 4.54
CA LYS A 161 -18.55 -10.64 3.19
C LYS A 161 -19.87 -10.66 2.44
N PHE A 162 -19.83 -10.34 1.15
CA PHE A 162 -20.93 -10.62 0.24
C PHE A 162 -20.38 -10.92 -1.15
N ASN A 163 -21.20 -11.55 -1.98
CA ASN A 163 -20.83 -11.93 -3.33
C ASN A 163 -21.70 -11.18 -4.33
N VAL A 164 -21.11 -10.84 -5.47
CA VAL A 164 -21.83 -10.39 -6.66
C VAL A 164 -21.28 -11.20 -7.82
N ASN A 165 -22.07 -12.16 -8.31
CA ASN A 165 -21.61 -13.19 -9.25
C ASN A 165 -20.41 -13.96 -8.64
N ASP A 166 -19.38 -14.26 -9.44
CA ASP A 166 -18.17 -14.96 -8.99
C ASP A 166 -17.27 -14.13 -8.05
N ASP A 167 -17.56 -12.84 -7.88
CA ASP A 167 -16.71 -11.93 -7.15
C ASP A 167 -17.16 -11.75 -5.69
N LYS A 168 -16.19 -11.94 -4.77
CA LYS A 168 -16.38 -11.75 -3.33
C LYS A 168 -15.84 -10.39 -2.88
N TYR A 169 -16.57 -9.73 -1.98
CA TYR A 169 -16.25 -8.40 -1.44
C TYR A 169 -16.27 -8.38 0.08
N VAL A 170 -15.50 -7.46 0.66
CA VAL A 170 -15.55 -7.11 2.09
C VAL A 170 -16.25 -5.78 2.24
N PHE A 171 -17.24 -5.74 3.12
CA PHE A 171 -17.90 -4.54 3.60
C PHE A 171 -17.44 -4.28 5.03
N LYS A 172 -16.54 -3.31 5.21
CA LYS A 172 -16.05 -2.90 6.51
C LYS A 172 -16.87 -1.71 7.02
N VAL A 173 -17.49 -1.86 8.19
CA VAL A 173 -18.33 -0.85 8.83
C VAL A 173 -17.70 -0.43 10.14
N TYR A 174 -17.43 0.87 10.29
CA TYR A 174 -16.82 1.41 11.51
C TYR A 174 -17.88 1.59 12.60
N HIS A 175 -17.53 1.26 13.85
CA HIS A 175 -18.42 1.39 15.01
C HIS A 175 -18.75 2.86 15.28
N ASP A 176 -17.77 3.74 15.07
CA ASP A 176 -17.88 5.18 15.30
C ASP A 176 -17.54 5.93 14.00
N ILE A 177 -18.39 6.91 13.67
CA ILE A 177 -18.29 7.73 12.47
C ILE A 177 -17.32 8.89 12.70
N ASP A 178 -17.37 9.45 13.91
CA ASP A 178 -16.73 10.71 14.30
C ASP A 178 -15.76 10.46 15.46
N SER A 179 -15.08 9.29 15.42
CA SER A 179 -14.29 8.79 16.54
C SER A 179 -13.51 9.91 17.19
N ASN A 180 -13.89 10.19 18.43
CA ASN A 180 -13.47 11.35 19.20
C ASN A 180 -11.99 11.63 18.93
N LEU A 181 -11.69 12.79 18.36
CA LEU A 181 -10.45 13.11 17.63
C LEU A 181 -9.15 12.84 18.42
N GLY A 182 -9.23 12.69 19.75
CA GLY A 182 -8.11 12.30 20.62
C GLY A 182 -7.95 10.78 20.90
N LEU A 183 -8.92 9.93 20.55
CA LEU A 183 -8.99 8.52 20.97
C LEU A 183 -8.31 7.55 20.00
N VAL A 184 -8.41 7.78 18.68
CA VAL A 184 -7.79 6.91 17.68
C VAL A 184 -6.46 7.52 17.26
N LYS A 185 -5.45 7.35 18.11
CA LYS A 185 -4.09 7.72 17.74
C LYS A 185 -3.63 6.79 16.60
N TYR A 186 -3.06 7.38 15.55
CA TYR A 186 -2.28 6.70 14.49
C TYR A 186 -3.03 5.95 13.38
N GLY A 187 -3.70 6.67 12.47
CA GLY A 187 -3.98 6.12 11.13
C GLY A 187 -5.15 5.13 11.02
N HIS A 188 -5.80 4.76 12.12
CA HIS A 188 -6.94 3.85 12.10
C HIS A 188 -8.30 4.57 12.03
N GLY A 189 -9.31 3.79 11.68
CA GLY A 189 -10.72 4.16 11.70
C GLY A 189 -11.16 5.04 10.54
N ASN A 190 -12.46 5.35 10.54
CA ASN A 190 -13.02 6.37 9.67
C ASN A 190 -12.60 7.76 10.16
N PRO A 191 -12.17 8.69 9.28
CA PRO A 191 -12.03 8.59 7.83
C PRO A 191 -10.61 8.26 7.33
N LEU A 192 -9.65 7.99 8.22
CA LEU A 192 -8.25 7.81 7.86
C LEU A 192 -8.01 6.55 7.01
N GLU A 193 -8.62 5.42 7.34
CA GLU A 193 -8.43 4.18 6.58
C GLU A 193 -8.95 4.31 5.13
N ASN A 194 -10.10 4.94 4.94
CA ASN A 194 -10.61 5.31 3.62
C ASN A 194 -9.59 6.17 2.84
N ASN A 195 -8.96 7.15 3.50
CA ASN A 195 -7.89 7.93 2.88
C ASN A 195 -6.69 7.07 2.48
N LYS A 196 -6.22 6.19 3.38
CA LYS A 196 -5.06 5.33 3.11
C LYS A 196 -5.33 4.40 1.95
N ALA A 197 -6.47 3.72 1.96
CA ALA A 197 -6.86 2.79 0.91
C ALA A 197 -6.90 3.50 -0.46
N LEU A 198 -7.51 4.69 -0.51
CA LEU A 198 -7.61 5.46 -1.73
C LEU A 198 -6.24 6.01 -2.20
N PHE A 199 -5.44 6.55 -1.29
CA PHE A 199 -4.09 7.02 -1.59
C PHE A 199 -3.18 5.88 -2.07
N ILE A 200 -3.21 4.73 -1.40
CA ILE A 200 -2.44 3.55 -1.77
C ILE A 200 -2.88 3.03 -3.13
N LYS A 201 -4.19 2.89 -3.37
CA LYS A 201 -4.75 2.51 -4.68
C LYS A 201 -4.19 3.40 -5.79
N ARG A 202 -4.21 4.72 -5.59
CA ARG A 202 -3.73 5.69 -6.59
C ARG A 202 -2.21 5.68 -6.77
N ASN A 203 -1.44 5.40 -5.73
CA ASN A 203 0.01 5.63 -5.75
C ASN A 203 0.85 4.34 -5.83
N THR A 204 0.27 3.17 -5.50
CA THR A 204 0.93 1.84 -5.58
C THR A 204 0.49 0.98 -6.78
N HIS A 205 -0.57 1.39 -7.50
CA HIS A 205 -1.00 0.82 -8.80
C HIS A 205 -1.23 -0.70 -8.82
N GLY A 206 -1.75 -1.24 -7.71
CA GLY A 206 -2.11 -2.66 -7.68
C GLY A 206 -0.89 -3.59 -7.69
N LYS A 207 0.28 -3.15 -7.19
CA LYS A 207 1.22 -4.13 -6.62
C LYS A 207 0.39 -5.01 -5.68
N ASN A 208 0.36 -6.33 -5.94
CA ASN A 208 -0.51 -7.36 -5.33
C ASN A 208 -0.25 -7.56 -3.82
N GLN A 209 0.05 -6.50 -3.10
CA GLN A 209 0.31 -6.49 -1.68
C GLN A 209 -0.81 -5.82 -0.90
N TYR A 210 -1.87 -5.34 -1.57
CA TYR A 210 -3.06 -4.80 -0.92
C TYR A 210 -4.34 -5.37 -1.51
N ALA A 211 -5.35 -5.62 -0.67
CA ALA A 211 -6.68 -5.96 -1.12
C ALA A 211 -7.26 -4.80 -1.94
N PRO A 212 -7.71 -5.01 -3.18
CA PRO A 212 -8.26 -3.94 -4.00
C PRO A 212 -9.36 -3.15 -3.28
N TYR A 213 -9.10 -1.87 -3.03
CA TYR A 213 -10.11 -0.93 -2.55
C TYR A 213 -11.01 -0.47 -3.69
N TYR A 214 -12.33 -0.46 -3.49
CA TYR A 214 -13.27 0.06 -4.48
C TYR A 214 -13.71 1.47 -4.10
N PHE A 215 -14.52 1.57 -3.05
CA PHE A 215 -15.09 2.81 -2.56
C PHE A 215 -15.39 2.71 -1.06
N GLY A 216 -15.75 3.83 -0.45
CA GLY A 216 -16.26 3.89 0.92
C GLY A 216 -16.87 5.26 1.18
N ASN A 217 -17.61 5.39 2.28
CA ASN A 217 -18.23 6.66 2.66
C ASN A 217 -17.63 7.15 3.97
N VAL A 218 -16.94 8.29 3.92
CA VAL A 218 -16.32 8.91 5.11
C VAL A 218 -17.31 9.64 6.00
N LYS A 219 -18.53 9.92 5.51
CA LYS A 219 -19.64 10.45 6.30
C LYS A 219 -20.43 9.33 6.96
N SER A 220 -20.70 8.26 6.22
CA SER A 220 -21.49 7.14 6.74
C SER A 220 -20.63 6.07 7.40
N GLY A 221 -19.30 6.18 7.39
CA GLY A 221 -18.37 5.30 8.10
C GLY A 221 -18.33 3.86 7.58
N TYR A 222 -17.99 3.67 6.31
CA TYR A 222 -17.69 2.33 5.79
C TYR A 222 -16.69 2.33 4.62
N MET A 223 -16.26 1.13 4.21
CA MET A 223 -15.54 0.88 2.96
C MET A 223 -15.84 -0.50 2.37
N ILE A 224 -15.68 -0.60 1.05
CA ILE A 224 -15.83 -1.80 0.23
C ILE A 224 -14.50 -2.15 -0.44
N GLU A 225 -14.09 -3.39 -0.26
CA GLU A 225 -12.83 -3.94 -0.75
C GLU A 225 -13.05 -5.32 -1.39
N LYS A 226 -12.07 -5.81 -2.14
CA LYS A 226 -12.07 -7.19 -2.63
C LYS A 226 -11.80 -8.14 -1.46
N TYR A 227 -12.58 -9.21 -1.37
CA TYR A 227 -12.29 -10.29 -0.43
C TYR A 227 -11.07 -11.10 -0.91
N ILE A 228 -10.11 -11.33 -0.01
CA ILE A 228 -8.93 -12.14 -0.27
C ILE A 228 -9.12 -13.51 0.39
N ASP A 229 -9.19 -14.53 -0.46
CA ASP A 229 -9.43 -15.90 -0.04
C ASP A 229 -8.11 -16.61 0.31
N LYS A 230 -7.98 -17.10 1.55
CA LYS A 230 -6.76 -17.75 2.06
C LYS A 230 -6.31 -18.93 1.20
N ASP A 231 -7.27 -19.65 0.62
CA ASP A 231 -7.00 -20.88 -0.12
C ASP A 231 -6.60 -20.60 -1.58
N ASN A 232 -6.88 -19.39 -2.09
CA ASN A 232 -6.62 -18.99 -3.47
C ASN A 232 -5.46 -18.00 -3.63
N VAL A 233 -4.78 -17.59 -2.55
CA VAL A 233 -3.55 -16.82 -2.68
C VAL A 233 -2.42 -17.75 -3.10
N LEU A 234 -2.32 -17.97 -4.42
CA LEU A 234 -1.11 -18.47 -5.05
C LEU A 234 -0.01 -17.43 -4.83
N LEU A 235 0.72 -17.58 -3.73
CA LEU A 235 2.03 -16.97 -3.59
C LEU A 235 2.83 -17.39 -4.84
N GLY A 236 3.57 -16.45 -5.41
CA GLY A 236 4.78 -16.84 -6.12
C GLY A 236 5.57 -17.76 -5.20
N ASN A 237 5.54 -19.05 -5.50
CA ASN A 237 6.32 -20.17 -4.96
C ASN A 237 6.07 -20.73 -3.54
N VAL A 238 4.96 -20.46 -2.84
CA VAL A 238 4.64 -21.26 -1.64
C VAL A 238 3.14 -21.59 -1.60
N LYS A 239 2.78 -22.88 -1.70
CA LYS A 239 1.38 -23.31 -1.56
C LYS A 239 0.89 -23.00 -0.14
N SER A 240 -0.20 -22.24 0.00
CA SER A 240 -0.93 -22.14 1.26
C SER A 240 -1.68 -23.45 1.52
N GLY A 241 -1.32 -24.11 2.60
CA GLY A 241 -2.06 -25.21 3.22
C GLY A 241 -1.93 -25.09 4.73
N PRO A 242 -2.59 -25.96 5.54
CA PRO A 242 -2.49 -25.94 7.00
C PRO A 242 -1.05 -26.10 7.53
N ASP A 243 -0.09 -26.49 6.68
CA ASP A 243 1.34 -26.53 6.98
C ASP A 243 2.11 -25.24 6.63
N ALA A 244 1.46 -24.17 6.15
CA ALA A 244 2.14 -22.92 5.76
C ALA A 244 2.88 -22.27 6.94
N GLU A 245 2.41 -22.45 8.18
CA GLU A 245 3.11 -22.01 9.39
C GLU A 245 4.44 -22.76 9.65
N LYS A 246 4.60 -23.97 9.09
CA LYS A 246 5.82 -24.78 9.22
C LYS A 246 6.90 -24.43 8.20
N TYR A 247 6.55 -23.78 7.09
CA TYR A 247 7.48 -23.46 5.99
C TYR A 247 7.88 -21.98 5.92
N ILE A 248 7.37 -21.14 6.82
CA ILE A 248 7.89 -19.78 6.99
C ILE A 248 9.05 -19.87 8.00
N ASP A 249 10.26 -20.12 7.50
CA ASP A 249 11.45 -19.72 8.26
C ASP A 249 11.34 -18.21 8.47
N LYS A 250 11.29 -17.77 9.72
CA LYS A 250 11.22 -16.34 10.09
C LYS A 250 12.40 -15.55 9.53
N ASN A 251 13.49 -16.24 9.16
CA ASN A 251 14.69 -15.66 8.55
C ASN A 251 14.65 -15.63 7.01
N ASP A 252 13.71 -16.33 6.37
CA ASP A 252 13.60 -16.46 4.91
C ASP A 252 12.31 -15.83 4.36
N ILE A 253 11.69 -14.94 5.16
CA ILE A 253 10.72 -13.99 4.62
C ILE A 253 11.54 -13.03 3.75
N PRO A 254 11.46 -13.09 2.40
CA PRO A 254 12.07 -12.04 1.60
C PRO A 254 11.53 -10.73 2.15
N PRO A 255 12.37 -9.75 2.50
CA PRO A 255 11.91 -8.53 3.14
C PRO A 255 10.74 -8.04 2.30
N ARG A 256 9.53 -8.03 2.87
CA ARG A 256 8.36 -7.45 2.20
C ARG A 256 8.64 -5.96 2.16
N ILE A 257 9.41 -5.55 1.17
CA ILE A 257 9.75 -4.15 0.90
C ILE A 257 8.42 -3.49 0.60
N SER A 258 7.88 -2.80 1.61
CA SER A 258 6.57 -2.20 1.49
C SER A 258 6.65 -1.04 0.49
N PRO A 259 5.84 -1.02 -0.59
CA PRO A 259 5.65 0.12 -1.48
C PRO A 259 5.22 1.39 -0.74
N LEU A 260 4.89 1.28 0.54
CA LEU A 260 4.53 2.39 1.43
C LEU A 260 5.69 3.36 1.66
N ASP A 261 6.90 2.89 1.94
CA ASP A 261 8.09 3.75 2.09
C ASP A 261 8.29 4.61 0.84
N ASP A 262 8.05 3.99 -0.32
CA ASP A 262 8.16 4.63 -1.64
C ASP A 262 7.12 5.74 -1.86
N ILE A 263 6.12 5.84 -0.99
CA ILE A 263 5.11 6.90 -1.00
C ILE A 263 4.99 7.60 0.37
N GLY A 264 6.03 7.47 1.22
CA GLY A 264 6.12 8.16 2.51
C GLY A 264 5.25 7.58 3.63
N LEU A 265 4.79 6.34 3.47
CA LEU A 265 3.96 5.60 4.42
C LEU A 265 4.75 4.47 5.11
N ASP A 266 4.30 4.06 6.29
CA ASP A 266 4.66 2.82 6.99
C ASP A 266 3.38 2.07 7.27
N ALA A 267 3.43 0.75 7.32
CA ALA A 267 2.30 0.00 7.86
C ALA A 267 2.39 -0.25 9.37
N GLY A 268 3.41 0.30 10.03
CA GLY A 268 3.57 0.27 11.48
C GLY A 268 3.87 -1.14 11.99
N ASN A 269 3.93 -1.28 13.32
CA ASN A 269 4.25 -2.56 13.97
C ASN A 269 3.16 -3.63 13.81
N ASP A 270 1.96 -3.24 13.35
CA ASP A 270 0.81 -4.14 13.24
C ASP A 270 0.94 -5.12 12.05
N LEU A 271 1.89 -4.91 11.13
CA LEU A 271 2.18 -5.87 10.05
C LEU A 271 2.81 -7.19 10.52
N HIS A 272 3.33 -7.24 11.75
CA HIS A 272 3.91 -8.47 12.29
C HIS A 272 2.85 -9.50 12.68
N ASP A 273 1.57 -9.10 12.74
CA ASP A 273 0.47 -10.00 13.01
C ASP A 273 -0.08 -10.62 11.72
N ALA A 274 -0.22 -11.95 11.72
CA ALA A 274 -0.89 -12.72 10.66
C ALA A 274 -2.36 -12.29 10.42
N ASN A 275 -2.89 -11.37 11.23
CA ASN A 275 -4.22 -10.78 11.14
C ASN A 275 -4.34 -9.61 10.15
N VAL A 276 -3.22 -9.12 9.59
CA VAL A 276 -3.21 -7.93 8.70
C VAL A 276 -2.92 -8.28 7.23
N SER A 277 -2.37 -9.47 6.96
CA SER A 277 -2.08 -9.92 5.59
C SER A 277 -2.30 -11.42 5.37
N ILE A 278 -2.79 -11.79 4.19
CA ILE A 278 -2.96 -13.19 3.75
C ILE A 278 -2.09 -13.39 2.51
N GLY A 279 -1.14 -14.33 2.56
CA GLY A 279 -0.31 -14.69 1.42
C GLY A 279 0.40 -13.51 0.73
N GLY A 280 0.86 -12.51 1.49
CA GLY A 280 1.51 -11.31 0.91
C GLY A 280 0.60 -10.10 0.78
N ILE A 281 -0.72 -10.30 0.80
CA ILE A 281 -1.73 -9.29 0.52
C ILE A 281 -2.23 -8.70 1.84
N ILE A 282 -1.95 -7.42 2.08
CA ILE A 282 -2.45 -6.62 3.20
C ILE A 282 -3.91 -6.25 2.91
N PHE A 283 -4.81 -6.62 3.81
CA PHE A 283 -6.24 -6.31 3.66
C PHE A 283 -6.76 -5.39 4.76
N ASP A 284 -5.94 -5.04 5.75
CA ASP A 284 -6.27 -4.00 6.72
C ASP A 284 -5.43 -2.75 6.45
N TYR A 285 -6.11 -1.64 6.17
CA TYR A 285 -5.50 -0.32 5.99
C TYR A 285 -5.30 0.43 7.31
N GLY A 286 -5.84 -0.10 8.41
CA GLY A 286 -5.56 0.37 9.76
C GLY A 286 -4.07 0.25 10.10
N GLY A 287 -3.56 1.18 10.91
CA GLY A 287 -2.17 1.13 11.37
C GLY A 287 -1.16 1.73 10.39
N ILE A 288 -1.60 2.06 9.17
CA ILE A 288 -0.75 2.72 8.17
C ILE A 288 -0.51 4.19 8.55
N LYS A 289 0.75 4.56 8.77
CA LYS A 289 1.21 5.88 9.21
C LYS A 289 1.89 6.63 8.06
N VAL A 290 1.82 7.96 8.02
CA VAL A 290 2.74 8.74 7.17
C VAL A 290 4.04 8.95 7.95
N LEU A 291 5.12 8.30 7.52
CA LEU A 291 6.47 8.50 8.07
C LEU A 291 7.10 9.77 7.55
N ASN A 292 6.97 10.01 6.25
CA ASN A 292 7.65 11.10 5.59
C ASN A 292 6.63 11.90 4.79
N ARG A 293 6.16 12.98 5.42
CA ARG A 293 5.16 13.87 4.83
C ARG A 293 5.68 14.52 3.54
N ASN A 294 6.95 14.87 3.50
CA ASN A 294 7.55 15.46 2.32
C ASN A 294 7.48 14.48 1.15
N LEU A 295 7.78 13.20 1.38
CA LEU A 295 7.66 12.16 0.37
C LEU A 295 6.20 11.87 -0.01
N ALA A 296 5.29 11.81 0.96
CA ALA A 296 3.88 11.53 0.72
C ALA A 296 3.15 12.67 -0.02
N ASP A 297 3.57 13.92 0.20
CA ASP A 297 2.99 15.11 -0.44
C ASP A 297 3.72 15.50 -1.75
N ASN A 298 4.88 14.90 -2.07
CA ASN A 298 5.70 15.29 -3.22
C ASN A 298 5.01 14.96 -4.57
N LYS A 299 4.67 16.00 -5.34
CA LYS A 299 4.02 15.85 -6.66
C LYS A 299 4.97 15.33 -7.72
N ASP A 300 6.22 15.78 -7.73
CA ASP A 300 7.23 15.38 -8.73
C ASP A 300 7.58 13.90 -8.59
N ARG A 301 7.67 13.41 -7.35
CA ARG A 301 7.81 11.98 -7.05
C ARG A 301 6.68 11.16 -7.67
N LYS A 302 5.44 11.58 -7.42
CA LYS A 302 4.25 10.90 -7.95
C LYS A 302 4.25 10.95 -9.48
N PHE A 303 4.66 12.06 -10.07
CA PHE A 303 4.81 12.20 -11.52
C PHE A 303 5.84 11.21 -12.08
N HIS A 304 7.02 11.12 -11.49
CA HIS A 304 8.07 10.19 -11.92
C HIS A 304 7.64 8.73 -11.77
N LEU A 305 7.07 8.37 -10.62
CA LEU A 305 6.48 7.04 -10.41
C LEU A 305 5.41 6.77 -11.47
N ASN A 306 4.49 7.71 -11.72
CA ASN A 306 3.44 7.53 -12.74
C ASN A 306 3.95 7.40 -14.16
N ARG A 307 5.06 8.06 -14.50
CA ARG A 307 5.68 7.96 -15.83
C ARG A 307 6.40 6.64 -16.03
N GLU A 308 7.12 6.15 -15.02
CA GLU A 308 7.79 4.86 -15.06
C GLU A 308 6.81 3.69 -15.18
N LYS A 309 5.62 3.82 -14.59
CA LYS A 309 4.53 2.82 -14.70
C LYS A 309 4.07 2.52 -16.12
N LYS A 310 4.32 3.41 -17.08
CA LYS A 310 3.93 3.23 -18.49
C LYS A 310 5.00 2.55 -19.33
N LEU A 311 6.16 2.25 -18.74
CA LEU A 311 7.29 1.64 -19.42
C LEU A 311 7.34 0.15 -19.08
N ASP A 312 7.73 -0.67 -20.05
CA ASP A 312 8.17 -2.03 -19.73
C ASP A 312 9.38 -1.98 -18.79
N GLU A 313 9.59 -3.05 -18.01
CA GLU A 313 10.59 -3.10 -16.94
C GLU A 313 12.00 -2.70 -17.43
N LYS A 314 12.39 -3.17 -18.63
CA LYS A 314 13.69 -2.85 -19.22
C LYS A 314 13.80 -1.35 -19.50
N ARG A 315 12.80 -0.75 -20.14
CA ARG A 315 12.76 0.71 -20.42
C ARG A 315 12.67 1.54 -19.15
N ALA A 316 11.98 1.06 -18.11
CA ALA A 316 11.91 1.74 -16.82
C ALA A 316 13.30 1.81 -16.17
N ILE A 317 14.05 0.69 -16.19
CA ILE A 317 15.42 0.61 -15.69
C ILE A 317 16.35 1.53 -16.49
N GLU A 318 16.31 1.47 -17.82
CA GLU A 318 17.14 2.30 -18.70
C GLU A 318 16.87 3.79 -18.44
N ASN A 319 15.59 4.20 -18.40
CA ASN A 319 15.19 5.57 -18.16
C ASN A 319 15.59 6.06 -16.75
N PHE A 320 15.49 5.21 -15.73
CA PHE A 320 15.99 5.54 -14.39
C PHE A 320 17.49 5.81 -14.42
N ILE A 321 18.28 4.90 -15.01
CA ILE A 321 19.74 5.02 -15.11
C ILE A 321 20.13 6.27 -15.91
N GLU A 322 19.45 6.57 -17.01
CA GLU A 322 19.69 7.77 -17.81
C GLU A 322 19.42 9.06 -17.03
N LYS A 323 18.30 9.11 -16.28
CA LYS A 323 17.97 10.29 -15.47
C LYS A 323 18.95 10.55 -14.35
N VAL A 324 19.37 9.51 -13.63
CA VAL A 324 20.33 9.69 -12.52
C VAL A 324 21.72 10.10 -13.04
N LYS A 325 22.08 9.70 -14.26
CA LYS A 325 23.31 10.14 -14.93
C LYS A 325 23.25 11.58 -15.45
N ASN A 326 22.05 12.08 -15.73
CA ASN A 326 21.90 13.38 -16.38
C ASN A 326 22.27 14.51 -15.40
N PRO A 327 23.31 15.32 -15.68
CA PRO A 327 23.72 16.41 -14.80
C PRO A 327 22.69 17.54 -14.74
N ASN A 328 21.80 17.65 -15.72
CA ASN A 328 20.76 18.70 -15.78
C ASN A 328 19.54 18.39 -14.89
N ILE A 329 19.45 17.17 -14.35
CA ILE A 329 18.40 16.84 -13.39
C ILE A 329 18.82 17.36 -12.02
N ASP A 330 17.95 18.15 -11.39
CA ASP A 330 18.21 18.73 -10.08
C ASP A 330 18.36 17.66 -9.00
N LYS A 331 19.10 18.01 -7.94
CA LYS A 331 19.39 17.11 -6.82
C LYS A 331 18.13 16.58 -6.11
N GLY A 332 17.10 17.41 -6.01
CA GLY A 332 15.84 17.04 -5.34
C GLY A 332 15.18 15.89 -6.08
N THR A 333 15.05 16.01 -7.41
CA THR A 333 14.54 14.95 -8.27
C THR A 333 15.35 13.65 -8.15
N LYS A 334 16.68 13.73 -8.13
CA LYS A 334 17.53 12.54 -7.96
C LYS A 334 17.33 11.85 -6.62
N ILE A 335 17.29 12.61 -5.51
CA ILE A 335 17.03 12.09 -4.15
C ILE A 335 15.64 11.44 -4.09
N ILE A 336 14.64 12.06 -4.71
CA ILE A 336 13.26 11.57 -4.77
C ILE A 336 13.12 10.23 -5.51
N MET A 337 13.92 10.03 -6.56
CA MET A 337 13.93 8.80 -7.36
C MET A 337 14.77 7.68 -6.72
N MET A 338 15.73 8.00 -5.86
CA MET A 338 16.67 7.05 -5.25
C MET A 338 16.05 5.81 -4.57
N PRO A 339 14.87 5.88 -3.91
CA PRO A 339 14.18 4.69 -3.41
C PRO A 339 13.92 3.60 -4.45
N GLN A 340 13.81 3.96 -5.73
CA GLN A 340 13.61 3.01 -6.82
C GLN A 340 14.76 2.01 -6.95
N ILE A 341 15.97 2.32 -6.45
CA ILE A 341 17.11 1.37 -6.42
C ILE A 341 16.71 0.05 -5.77
N ARG A 342 15.85 0.08 -4.74
CA ARG A 342 15.38 -1.13 -4.04
C ARG A 342 14.61 -2.09 -4.94
N ASN A 343 13.93 -1.53 -5.95
CA ASN A 343 13.02 -2.23 -6.86
C ASN A 343 13.70 -2.63 -8.19
N LEU A 344 14.94 -2.22 -8.44
CA LEU A 344 15.66 -2.66 -9.63
C LEU A 344 16.02 -4.15 -9.51
N PRO A 345 16.09 -4.90 -10.63
CA PRO A 345 16.69 -6.23 -10.60
C PRO A 345 18.12 -6.16 -10.05
N GLU A 346 18.55 -7.22 -9.36
CA GLU A 346 19.80 -7.22 -8.59
C GLU A 346 21.01 -6.75 -9.40
N GLN A 347 21.12 -7.19 -10.66
CA GLN A 347 22.22 -6.79 -11.54
C GLN A 347 22.26 -5.28 -11.84
N TYR A 348 21.16 -4.55 -11.65
CA TYR A 348 21.06 -3.11 -11.88
C TYR A 348 21.15 -2.27 -10.61
N LYS A 349 20.86 -2.84 -9.42
CA LYS A 349 20.92 -2.11 -8.14
C LYS A 349 22.29 -1.49 -7.89
N PHE A 350 23.35 -2.28 -8.03
CA PHE A 350 24.71 -1.79 -7.83
C PHE A 350 25.16 -0.85 -8.96
N LYS A 351 24.71 -1.07 -10.19
CA LYS A 351 24.97 -0.16 -11.32
C LYS A 351 24.40 1.23 -11.03
N ALA A 352 23.14 1.31 -10.63
CA ALA A 352 22.49 2.55 -10.23
C ALA A 352 23.24 3.26 -9.09
N PHE A 353 23.57 2.50 -8.04
CA PHE A 353 24.33 3.01 -6.90
C PHE A 353 25.66 3.63 -7.35
N LYS A 354 26.40 2.94 -8.21
CA LYS A 354 27.70 3.41 -8.73
C LYS A 354 27.61 4.70 -9.56
N GLU A 355 26.49 4.95 -10.24
CA GLU A 355 26.32 6.20 -10.99
C GLU A 355 25.96 7.35 -10.07
N LEU A 356 25.05 7.14 -9.12
CA LEU A 356 24.67 8.15 -8.12
C LEU A 356 25.80 8.48 -7.14
N SER A 357 26.72 7.54 -6.88
CA SER A 357 27.88 7.79 -6.01
C SER A 357 28.89 8.77 -6.61
N LYS A 358 28.76 9.09 -7.91
CA LYS A 358 29.60 10.06 -8.61
C LYS A 358 28.90 11.41 -8.80
N ASP A 359 27.68 11.56 -8.29
CA ASP A 359 26.93 12.80 -8.46
C ASP A 359 27.70 13.97 -7.86
N PRO A 360 27.79 15.15 -8.51
CA PRO A 360 28.52 16.29 -7.97
C PRO A 360 27.94 16.79 -6.65
N ASP A 361 26.64 16.62 -6.41
CA ASP A 361 25.98 17.13 -5.21
C ASP A 361 26.12 16.16 -4.02
N LYS A 362 26.70 16.67 -2.93
CA LYS A 362 26.93 15.92 -1.70
C LYS A 362 25.65 15.41 -1.03
N ASP A 363 24.52 16.10 -1.19
CA ASP A 363 23.25 15.72 -0.57
C ASP A 363 22.66 14.48 -1.26
N VAL A 364 22.86 14.37 -2.59
CA VAL A 364 22.54 13.15 -3.35
C VAL A 364 23.40 12.00 -2.84
N ARG A 365 24.73 12.18 -2.76
CA ARG A 365 25.65 11.14 -2.30
C ARG A 365 25.42 10.74 -0.84
N SER A 366 25.10 11.68 0.04
CA SER A 366 24.79 11.41 1.46
C SER A 366 23.48 10.64 1.60
N SER A 367 22.46 10.98 0.79
CA SER A 367 21.20 10.23 0.73
C SER A 367 21.41 8.80 0.23
N LEU A 368 22.34 8.59 -0.72
CA LEU A 368 22.62 7.30 -1.32
C LEU A 368 23.13 6.26 -0.29
N VAL A 369 23.88 6.70 0.72
CA VAL A 369 24.44 5.82 1.77
C VAL A 369 23.35 4.97 2.43
N TRP A 370 22.15 5.51 2.64
CA TRP A 370 21.01 4.80 3.24
C TRP A 370 20.47 3.64 2.39
N TYR A 371 20.88 3.54 1.12
CA TYR A 371 20.46 2.47 0.23
C TYR A 371 21.47 1.33 0.12
N ILE A 372 22.61 1.39 0.82
CA ILE A 372 23.57 0.28 0.90
C ILE A 372 22.88 -0.99 1.41
N GLN A 373 22.02 -0.88 2.42
CA GLN A 373 21.26 -2.01 2.97
C GLN A 373 20.39 -2.76 1.94
N ASN A 374 20.04 -2.11 0.83
CA ASN A 374 19.15 -2.65 -0.21
C ASN A 374 19.89 -3.31 -1.38
N LEU A 375 21.23 -3.27 -1.37
CA LEU A 375 22.06 -3.92 -2.37
C LEU A 375 22.17 -5.43 -2.09
N PRO A 376 22.42 -6.26 -3.12
CA PRO A 376 22.79 -7.66 -2.91
C PRO A 376 24.01 -7.77 -1.98
N THR A 377 24.04 -8.82 -1.17
CA THR A 377 25.01 -9.02 -0.07
C THR A 377 26.46 -8.83 -0.54
N GLU A 378 26.81 -9.37 -1.71
CA GLU A 378 28.14 -9.28 -2.32
C GLU A 378 28.56 -7.85 -2.70
N TYR A 379 27.59 -6.95 -2.89
CA TYR A 379 27.84 -5.55 -3.25
C TYR A 379 27.77 -4.58 -2.07
N LYS A 380 27.14 -4.94 -0.94
CA LYS A 380 26.97 -4.03 0.21
C LYS A 380 28.30 -3.49 0.71
N PHE A 381 29.26 -4.38 0.97
CA PHE A 381 30.58 -3.97 1.46
C PHE A 381 31.40 -3.20 0.42
N ARG A 382 31.23 -3.54 -0.87
CA ARG A 382 31.86 -2.80 -1.98
C ARG A 382 31.32 -1.37 -2.08
N ALA A 383 30.01 -1.19 -1.98
CA ALA A 383 29.36 0.10 -1.97
C ALA A 383 29.78 0.93 -0.75
N PHE A 384 29.81 0.31 0.43
CA PHE A 384 30.29 0.94 1.65
C PHE A 384 31.71 1.51 1.48
N LYS A 385 32.67 0.68 1.04
CA LYS A 385 34.06 1.11 0.79
C LYS A 385 34.20 2.21 -0.27
N MET A 386 33.29 2.24 -1.24
CA MET A 386 33.29 3.31 -2.24
C MET A 386 32.95 4.66 -1.61
N MET A 387 32.03 4.68 -0.65
CA MET A 387 31.59 5.90 0.03
C MET A 387 32.53 6.34 1.17
N THR A 388 33.36 5.44 1.73
CA THR A 388 34.26 5.80 2.85
C THR A 388 35.33 6.83 2.50
N ASN A 389 35.64 6.98 1.21
CA ASN A 389 36.58 7.98 0.68
C ASN A 389 35.87 9.17 -0.01
N ASP A 390 34.56 9.35 0.20
CA ASP A 390 33.87 10.52 -0.35
C ASP A 390 34.55 11.81 0.15
N PRO A 391 34.77 12.83 -0.70
CA PRO A 391 35.40 14.07 -0.26
C PRO A 391 34.59 14.82 0.80
N ASP A 392 33.25 14.65 0.81
CA ASP A 392 32.38 15.38 1.71
C ASP A 392 32.18 14.64 3.05
N LYS A 393 32.37 15.36 4.15
CA LYS A 393 32.25 14.81 5.51
C LYS A 393 30.83 14.32 5.80
N SER A 394 29.79 15.01 5.32
CA SER A 394 28.40 14.64 5.59
C SER A 394 28.01 13.30 4.95
N VAL A 395 28.67 12.91 3.86
CA VAL A 395 28.51 11.59 3.24
C VAL A 395 29.17 10.53 4.12
N ARG A 396 30.41 10.78 4.57
CA ARG A 396 31.15 9.86 5.44
C ARG A 396 30.46 9.66 6.79
N ASP A 397 29.92 10.71 7.38
CA ASP A 397 29.20 10.68 8.66
C ASP A 397 27.91 9.83 8.62
N ALA A 398 27.36 9.55 7.44
CA ALA A 398 26.18 8.69 7.29
C ALA A 398 26.53 7.19 7.33
N LEU A 399 27.78 6.81 7.06
CA LEU A 399 28.21 5.40 6.92
C LEU A 399 28.15 4.57 8.21
N PRO A 400 28.49 5.10 9.41
CA PRO A 400 28.44 4.30 10.64
C PRO A 400 27.07 3.63 10.86
N LYS A 401 25.98 4.27 10.43
CA LYS A 401 24.61 3.75 10.55
C LYS A 401 24.33 2.57 9.64
N GLN A 402 25.19 2.27 8.68
CA GLN A 402 25.03 1.19 7.71
C GLN A 402 25.83 -0.06 8.07
N ILE A 403 26.71 0.00 9.06
CA ILE A 403 27.58 -1.14 9.42
C ILE A 403 26.77 -2.37 9.79
N CYS A 404 25.68 -2.21 10.54
CA CYS A 404 24.80 -3.31 10.95
C CYS A 404 24.10 -4.03 9.77
N HIS A 405 24.10 -3.44 8.58
CA HIS A 405 23.49 -4.02 7.38
C HIS A 405 24.50 -4.75 6.48
N LEU A 406 25.79 -4.74 6.84
CA LEU A 406 26.85 -5.46 6.15
C LEU A 406 26.91 -6.93 6.60
N PRO A 407 27.48 -7.83 5.77
CA PRO A 407 27.81 -9.18 6.21
C PRO A 407 28.57 -9.15 7.53
N GLU A 408 28.23 -10.03 8.47
CA GLU A 408 28.75 -10.02 9.83
C GLU A 408 30.28 -10.04 9.86
N GLU A 409 30.88 -10.87 9.00
CA GLU A 409 32.33 -11.00 8.84
C GLU A 409 33.02 -9.73 8.31
N LYS A 410 32.26 -8.74 7.83
CA LYS A 410 32.73 -7.45 7.33
C LYS A 410 32.50 -6.29 8.28
N GLN A 411 31.72 -6.45 9.34
CA GLN A 411 31.36 -5.33 10.22
C GLN A 411 32.57 -4.79 10.98
N LEU A 412 33.44 -5.67 11.50
CA LEU A 412 34.69 -5.25 12.16
C LEU A 412 35.65 -4.55 11.20
N GLU A 413 35.75 -5.04 9.96
CA GLU A 413 36.55 -4.40 8.90
C GLU A 413 35.99 -3.00 8.58
N ALA A 414 34.66 -2.85 8.52
CA ALA A 414 33.99 -1.59 8.25
C ALA A 414 34.25 -0.52 9.33
N HIS A 415 34.24 -0.91 10.62
CA HIS A 415 34.62 -0.02 11.72
C HIS A 415 36.04 0.51 11.56
N ARG A 416 37.01 -0.36 11.27
CA ARG A 416 38.41 0.04 11.04
C ARG A 416 38.55 1.02 9.88
N ILE A 417 37.87 0.76 8.77
CA ILE A 417 37.91 1.62 7.57
C ILE A 417 37.35 3.01 7.87
N ILE A 418 36.27 3.12 8.67
CA ILE A 418 35.73 4.43 9.10
C ILE A 418 36.77 5.18 9.94
N ASP A 419 37.39 4.52 10.91
CA ASP A 419 38.39 5.15 11.79
C ASP A 419 39.61 5.63 10.99
N GLU A 420 40.10 4.83 10.06
CA GLU A 420 41.18 5.20 9.14
C GLU A 420 40.80 6.38 8.24
N SER A 421 39.59 6.36 7.68
CA SER A 421 39.11 7.47 6.84
C SER A 421 39.01 8.77 7.65
N ASN A 422 38.49 8.71 8.88
CA ASN A 422 38.40 9.88 9.76
C ASN A 422 39.78 10.44 10.09
N LYS A 423 40.77 9.59 10.40
CA LYS A 423 42.16 10.00 10.63
C LYS A 423 42.79 10.64 9.41
N LYS A 424 42.58 10.05 8.22
CA LYS A 424 43.11 10.59 6.97
C LYS A 424 42.57 12.01 6.71
N HIS A 425 41.29 12.25 6.94
CA HIS A 425 40.67 13.55 6.68
C HIS A 425 40.86 14.57 7.81
N SER A 426 41.23 14.16 9.02
CA SER A 426 41.60 15.09 10.10
C SER A 426 43.01 15.67 9.91
N ILE A 427 43.94 14.90 9.33
CA ILE A 427 45.32 15.35 9.04
C ILE A 427 45.35 16.47 7.99
N PHE A 428 44.41 16.48 7.03
CA PHE A 428 44.30 17.52 6.01
C PHE A 428 43.67 18.85 6.49
N ARG A 429 43.32 18.99 7.78
CA ARG A 429 42.80 20.25 8.35
C ARG A 429 43.86 21.11 9.05
N ILE A 430 45.12 20.65 9.11
CA ILE A 430 46.22 21.31 9.83
C ILE A 430 47.20 22.03 8.86
N PHE A 431 46.99 21.90 7.56
CA PHE A 431 47.64 22.70 6.51
C PHE A 431 46.59 23.56 5.81
#